data_AF-A0A945T612-F1
#
_entry.id   AF-A0A945T612-F1
#
_cell.length_a   1.000
_cell.length_b   1.000
_cell.length_c   1.000
_cell.angle_alpha   90.00
_cell.angle_beta   90.00
_cell.angle_gamma   90.00
#
_symmetry.space_group_name_H-M   'P 1'
#
loop_
_entity.id
_entity.type
_entity.pdbx_description
1 polymer ?
#
loop_
_entity_poly.entity_id
_entity_poly.type
_entity_poly.pdbx_seq_one_letter_code
_entity_poly.pdbx_strand_id
1 'polypeptide(L)'
;MANEEDYSYVVLPLEYDLQNISANLNEKHLGEEFDIGNKKNNLTGLMKIDGNIIVNEGKENSINIVIPVSGKATKRWTQMLLGKRITIAKASTNFSSNLNLNLTPKLAEDWTLTLDPKTKHVWTKKPKTLCVLRNLCILPLEGALKERIEKIEEKISKKIEEKIPDIKFKEKIKEKWESLQQPKKISGNGSYELYLMFSPTGIGHTGIKVIDGKLKDKILIIGSPTAKFGEQDKINPSPLPSFGKAQHLKNDFNINIPIRMTKKHLLNALNAKMDQSVLGVNKDIGEDEGVDGYISNAEIKKIEIINNDVVIHLTASGGISAIKLQNY
;
A
#
# COMPACT_ATOMS: atom_id res chain seq x y z
N MET A 1 26.30 -15.55 -9.46
CA MET A 1 25.12 -14.65 -9.53
C MET A 1 25.27 -13.91 -10.84
N ALA A 2 24.26 -13.96 -11.72
CA ALA A 2 24.33 -13.18 -12.96
C ALA A 2 24.23 -11.68 -12.63
N ASN A 3 24.79 -10.83 -13.48
CA ASN A 3 24.86 -9.40 -13.23
C ASN A 3 23.46 -8.78 -13.43
N GLU A 4 23.16 -7.71 -12.70
CA GLU A 4 21.90 -6.95 -12.82
C GLU A 4 21.63 -6.53 -14.28
N GLU A 5 22.69 -6.28 -15.05
CA GLU A 5 22.64 -5.93 -16.47
C GLU A 5 22.12 -7.05 -17.38
N ASP A 6 22.10 -8.31 -16.93
CA ASP A 6 21.71 -9.46 -17.75
C ASP A 6 20.20 -9.70 -17.78
N TYR A 7 19.45 -9.16 -16.81
CA TYR A 7 18.01 -9.38 -16.68
C TYR A 7 17.19 -8.19 -17.12
N SER A 8 16.04 -8.49 -17.74
CA SER A 8 15.03 -7.47 -17.99
C SER A 8 14.03 -7.39 -16.84
N TYR A 9 13.80 -6.19 -16.35
CA TYR A 9 12.92 -5.93 -15.23
C TYR A 9 12.26 -4.55 -15.32
N VAL A 10 11.14 -4.42 -14.60
CA VAL A 10 10.41 -3.17 -14.36
C VAL A 10 10.07 -3.08 -12.88
N VAL A 11 10.35 -1.95 -12.27
CA VAL A 11 10.02 -1.61 -10.88
C VAL A 11 8.86 -0.65 -10.89
N LEU A 12 7.74 -1.07 -10.29
CA LEU A 12 6.54 -0.28 -10.12
C LEU A 12 6.54 0.34 -8.72
N PRO A 13 6.81 1.64 -8.59
CA PRO A 13 6.63 2.36 -7.33
C PRO A 13 5.14 2.42 -6.97
N LEU A 14 4.80 1.94 -5.78
CA LEU A 14 3.45 1.99 -5.21
C LEU A 14 3.40 3.00 -4.09
N GLU A 15 2.40 3.88 -4.12
CA GLU A 15 2.18 4.86 -3.05
C GLU A 15 0.71 4.90 -2.63
N TYR A 16 0.46 4.86 -1.32
CA TYR A 16 -0.86 5.05 -0.73
C TYR A 16 -0.82 6.10 0.38
N ASP A 17 -1.70 7.08 0.30
CA ASP A 17 -1.72 8.22 1.23
C ASP A 17 -2.35 7.85 2.58
N LEU A 18 -1.66 8.16 3.68
CA LEU A 18 -2.19 7.92 5.02
C LEU A 18 -3.44 8.76 5.32
N GLN A 19 -3.63 9.91 4.66
CA GLN A 19 -4.85 10.71 4.77
C GLN A 19 -6.08 9.96 4.24
N ASN A 20 -5.92 9.07 3.27
CA ASN A 20 -7.02 8.23 2.80
C ASN A 20 -7.46 7.24 3.88
N ILE A 21 -6.52 6.71 4.68
CA ILE A 21 -6.84 5.88 5.85
C ILE A 21 -7.59 6.73 6.88
N SER A 22 -7.07 7.92 7.17
CA SER A 22 -7.69 8.86 8.11
C SER A 22 -9.14 9.17 7.72
N ALA A 23 -9.39 9.54 6.47
CA ALA A 23 -10.72 9.84 5.95
C ALA A 23 -11.67 8.64 6.09
N ASN A 24 -11.24 7.44 5.68
CA ASN A 24 -12.05 6.23 5.75
C ASN A 24 -12.41 5.84 7.19
N LEU A 25 -11.46 5.96 8.11
CA LEU A 25 -11.70 5.68 9.53
C LEU A 25 -12.68 6.68 10.14
N ASN A 26 -12.54 7.97 9.82
CA ASN A 26 -13.47 9.00 10.29
C ASN A 26 -14.89 8.78 9.74
N GLU A 27 -15.03 8.49 8.45
CA GLU A 27 -16.33 8.20 7.84
C GLU A 27 -17.07 7.05 8.54
N LYS A 28 -16.34 6.00 8.94
CA LYS A 28 -16.93 4.78 9.49
C LYS A 28 -17.12 4.79 11.00
N HIS A 29 -16.23 5.44 11.75
CA HIS A 29 -16.12 5.26 13.21
C HIS A 29 -16.29 6.54 14.02
N LEU A 30 -16.29 7.71 13.38
CA LEU A 30 -16.49 8.97 14.11
C LEU A 30 -17.85 8.95 14.83
N GLY A 31 -17.85 9.25 16.13
CA GLY A 31 -19.05 9.21 16.96
C GLY A 31 -19.47 7.82 17.45
N GLU A 32 -18.74 6.75 17.11
CA GLU A 32 -19.04 5.40 17.62
C GLU A 32 -18.99 5.37 19.15
N GLU A 33 -20.01 4.77 19.77
CA GLU A 33 -20.17 4.69 21.22
C GLU A 33 -19.91 3.29 21.79
N PHE A 34 -19.38 3.23 23.01
CA PHE A 34 -19.00 2.02 23.72
C PHE A 34 -19.46 2.07 25.17
N ASP A 35 -20.13 1.00 25.62
CA ASP A 35 -20.49 0.82 27.03
C ASP A 35 -19.26 0.44 27.87
N ILE A 36 -18.92 1.29 28.82
CA ILE A 36 -17.83 1.10 29.80
C ILE A 36 -18.36 0.67 31.18
N GLY A 37 -19.65 0.39 31.29
CA GLY A 37 -20.31 -0.06 32.50
C GLY A 37 -19.80 -1.41 33.00
N ASN A 38 -19.78 -1.61 34.30
CA ASN A 38 -19.45 -2.87 34.95
C ASN A 38 -20.38 -3.08 36.15
N LYS A 39 -21.35 -4.00 36.01
CA LYS A 39 -22.32 -4.34 37.06
C LYS A 39 -21.64 -4.86 38.34
N LYS A 40 -20.56 -5.66 38.23
CA LYS A 40 -19.83 -6.18 39.40
C LYS A 40 -19.25 -5.05 40.25
N ASN A 41 -18.80 -4.00 39.58
CA ASN A 41 -18.21 -2.82 40.20
C ASN A 41 -19.20 -1.65 40.31
N ASN A 42 -20.52 -1.84 40.13
CA ASN A 42 -21.51 -0.76 40.16
C ASN A 42 -21.09 0.48 39.36
N LEU A 43 -20.45 0.26 38.21
CA LEU A 43 -19.97 1.27 37.29
C LEU A 43 -20.93 1.33 36.10
N THR A 44 -21.29 2.54 35.67
CA THR A 44 -22.06 2.79 34.45
C THR A 44 -21.37 3.90 33.68
N GLY A 45 -21.36 3.85 32.36
CA GLY A 45 -20.83 4.94 31.58
C GLY A 45 -20.83 4.65 30.09
N LEU A 46 -20.55 5.69 29.33
CA LEU A 46 -20.38 5.63 27.88
C LEU A 46 -19.06 6.32 27.53
N MET A 47 -18.38 5.75 26.53
CA MET A 47 -17.25 6.35 25.85
C MET A 47 -17.58 6.45 24.38
N LYS A 48 -17.16 7.52 23.72
CA LYS A 48 -17.36 7.72 22.28
C LYS A 48 -16.07 8.18 21.62
N ILE A 49 -15.92 7.92 20.33
CA ILE A 49 -14.89 8.55 19.51
C ILE A 49 -15.30 10.01 19.30
N ASP A 50 -14.53 10.94 19.84
CA ASP A 50 -14.89 12.37 19.97
C ASP A 50 -13.78 13.27 19.46
N GLY A 51 -13.72 13.37 18.14
CA GLY A 51 -12.71 14.11 17.40
C GLY A 51 -12.23 13.29 16.21
N ASN A 52 -11.56 13.97 15.27
CA ASN A 52 -11.05 13.30 14.08
C ASN A 52 -9.98 12.28 14.46
N ILE A 53 -10.11 11.06 13.95
CA ILE A 53 -9.07 10.06 13.94
C ILE A 53 -7.97 10.59 13.02
N ILE A 54 -6.72 10.60 13.50
CA ILE A 54 -5.57 11.11 12.73
C ILE A 54 -4.62 9.97 12.46
N VAL A 55 -4.19 9.83 11.20
CA VAL A 55 -3.21 8.82 10.78
C VAL A 55 -1.95 9.53 10.33
N ASN A 56 -0.83 9.20 10.96
CA ASN A 56 0.48 9.80 10.70
C ASN A 56 1.56 8.73 10.56
N GLU A 57 2.73 9.16 10.13
CA GLU A 57 3.95 8.36 10.26
C GLU A 57 4.31 8.15 11.74
N GLY A 58 4.53 6.90 12.10
CA GLY A 58 5.00 6.46 13.41
C GLY A 58 6.51 6.25 13.43
N LYS A 59 7.04 5.76 14.56
CA LYS A 59 8.45 5.38 14.67
C LYS A 59 8.71 4.05 13.96
N GLU A 60 9.95 3.81 13.53
CA GLU A 60 10.39 2.49 13.07
C GLU A 60 9.50 1.91 11.96
N ASN A 61 9.18 2.72 10.94
CA ASN A 61 8.41 2.27 9.78
C ASN A 61 6.98 1.79 10.13
N SER A 62 6.34 2.49 11.07
CA SER A 62 4.96 2.19 11.49
C SER A 62 4.00 3.32 11.12
N ILE A 63 2.71 2.98 11.09
CA ILE A 63 1.60 3.92 10.98
C ILE A 63 1.15 4.22 12.41
N ASN A 64 1.11 5.49 12.81
CA ASN A 64 0.56 5.91 14.09
C ASN A 64 -0.85 6.46 13.90
N ILE A 65 -1.83 5.78 14.48
CA ILE A 65 -3.24 6.18 14.48
C ILE A 65 -3.59 6.72 15.86
N VAL A 66 -4.06 7.96 15.90
CA VAL A 66 -4.52 8.63 17.12
C VAL A 66 -6.03 8.71 17.10
N ILE A 67 -6.68 8.05 18.05
CA ILE A 67 -8.13 7.97 18.17
C ILE A 67 -8.53 8.76 19.42
N PRO A 68 -9.05 9.99 19.28
CA PRO A 68 -9.51 10.76 20.41
C PRO A 68 -10.85 10.19 20.91
N VAL A 69 -10.91 9.88 22.20
CA VAL A 69 -12.11 9.38 22.86
C VAL A 69 -12.48 10.27 24.03
N SER A 70 -13.78 10.45 24.24
CA SER A 70 -14.32 11.14 25.41
C SER A 70 -15.45 10.31 26.02
N GLY A 71 -15.70 10.50 27.31
CA GLY A 71 -16.73 9.71 27.98
C GLY A 71 -17.14 10.24 29.32
N LYS A 72 -18.18 9.62 29.85
CA LYS A 72 -18.70 9.89 31.19
C LYS A 72 -18.86 8.57 31.92
N ALA A 73 -18.28 8.51 33.11
CA ALA A 73 -18.38 7.38 34.01
C ALA A 73 -19.12 7.78 35.29
N THR A 74 -19.83 6.82 35.87
CA THR A 74 -20.50 6.95 37.16
C THR A 74 -20.25 5.69 37.98
N LYS A 75 -19.64 5.86 39.15
CA LYS A 75 -19.41 4.80 40.13
C LYS A 75 -20.40 4.95 41.28
N ARG A 76 -21.04 3.84 41.68
CA ARG A 76 -21.86 3.78 42.89
C ARG A 76 -21.18 2.87 43.91
N TRP A 77 -21.03 3.37 45.13
CA TRP A 77 -20.60 2.54 46.26
C TRP A 77 -21.84 2.10 47.01
N THR A 78 -21.92 0.80 47.25
CA THR A 78 -23.09 0.20 47.91
C THR A 78 -22.66 -0.60 49.11
N GLN A 79 -23.42 -0.51 50.20
CA GLN A 79 -23.23 -1.29 51.41
C GLN A 79 -24.46 -2.14 51.67
N MET A 80 -24.27 -3.33 52.26
CA MET A 80 -25.35 -4.17 52.72
C MET A 80 -25.78 -3.69 54.10
N LEU A 81 -27.05 -3.30 54.23
CA LEU A 81 -27.67 -2.81 55.46
C LEU A 81 -29.04 -3.49 55.58
N LEU A 82 -29.25 -4.21 56.69
CA LEU A 82 -30.51 -4.91 56.99
C LEU A 82 -30.99 -5.81 55.82
N GLY A 83 -30.06 -6.57 55.23
CA GLY A 83 -30.35 -7.46 54.09
C GLY A 83 -30.60 -6.77 52.75
N LYS A 84 -30.58 -5.43 52.68
CA LYS A 84 -30.77 -4.64 51.46
C LYS A 84 -29.46 -3.97 51.04
N ARG A 85 -29.22 -3.91 49.72
CA ARG A 85 -28.07 -3.22 49.14
C ARG A 85 -28.42 -1.74 48.95
N ILE A 86 -27.79 -0.86 49.72
CA ILE A 86 -28.07 0.58 49.70
C ILE A 86 -26.89 1.30 49.05
N THR A 87 -27.16 2.26 48.16
CA THR A 87 -26.11 3.14 47.60
C THR A 87 -25.73 4.18 48.64
N ILE A 88 -24.49 4.13 49.11
CA ILE A 88 -23.95 5.02 50.15
C ILE A 88 -23.19 6.21 49.56
N ALA A 89 -22.73 6.11 48.31
CA ALA A 89 -22.11 7.21 47.59
C ALA A 89 -22.26 7.01 46.09
N LYS A 90 -22.26 8.12 45.34
CA LYS A 90 -22.28 8.14 43.88
C LYS A 90 -21.34 9.21 43.39
N ALA A 91 -20.47 8.87 42.45
CA ALA A 91 -19.59 9.84 41.82
C ALA A 91 -19.69 9.73 40.31
N SER A 92 -19.68 10.88 39.63
CA SER A 92 -19.63 10.96 38.19
C SER A 92 -18.44 11.81 37.76
N THR A 93 -17.82 11.43 36.65
CA THR A 93 -16.71 12.17 36.04
C THR A 93 -16.81 12.09 34.53
N ASN A 94 -16.42 13.18 33.88
CA ASN A 94 -16.08 13.15 32.46
C ASN A 94 -14.59 12.87 32.32
N PHE A 95 -14.21 12.23 31.22
CA PHE A 95 -12.82 11.95 30.90
C PHE A 95 -12.60 12.05 29.39
N SER A 96 -11.35 12.16 29.00
CA SER A 96 -10.91 12.09 27.61
C SER A 96 -9.55 11.44 27.53
N SER A 97 -9.30 10.77 26.42
CA SER A 97 -8.07 10.03 26.18
C SER A 97 -7.76 9.94 24.70
N ASN A 98 -6.50 9.65 24.40
CA ASN A 98 -6.07 9.25 23.07
C ASN A 98 -5.68 7.78 23.10
N LEU A 99 -6.30 7.00 22.21
CA LEU A 99 -5.88 5.63 21.94
C LEU A 99 -4.90 5.71 20.78
N ASN A 100 -3.62 5.41 21.06
CA ASN A 100 -2.58 5.43 20.04
C ASN A 100 -2.32 4.00 19.58
N LEU A 101 -2.51 3.73 18.29
CA LEU A 101 -2.23 2.45 17.66
C LEU A 101 -1.03 2.63 16.74
N ASN A 102 0.07 1.95 17.01
CA ASN A 102 1.18 1.86 16.07
C ASN A 102 1.06 0.54 15.32
N LEU A 103 0.90 0.62 14.00
CA LEU A 103 0.73 -0.55 13.12
C LEU A 103 1.97 -0.67 12.23
N THR A 104 2.66 -1.80 12.28
CA THR A 104 3.75 -2.07 11.31
C THR A 104 3.19 -2.85 10.12
N PRO A 105 3.12 -2.26 8.92
CA PRO A 105 2.62 -2.94 7.74
C PRO A 105 3.63 -3.95 7.19
N LYS A 106 3.14 -5.13 6.82
CA LYS A 106 3.91 -6.18 6.14
C LYS A 106 3.07 -6.78 5.03
N LEU A 107 3.61 -6.79 3.82
CA LEU A 107 3.00 -7.48 2.68
C LEU A 107 3.57 -8.90 2.61
N ALA A 108 2.70 -9.89 2.73
CA ALA A 108 3.06 -11.31 2.64
C ALA A 108 3.17 -11.77 1.17
N GLU A 109 3.75 -12.95 0.95
CA GLU A 109 3.99 -13.51 -0.38
C GLU A 109 2.70 -13.71 -1.20
N ASP A 110 1.59 -13.99 -0.53
CA ASP A 110 0.26 -14.22 -1.11
C ASP A 110 -0.53 -12.93 -1.39
N TRP A 111 0.12 -11.77 -1.25
CA TRP A 111 -0.44 -10.42 -1.35
C TRP A 111 -1.24 -9.95 -0.13
N THR A 112 -1.25 -10.71 0.96
CA THR A 112 -1.97 -10.31 2.17
C THR A 112 -1.22 -9.19 2.89
N LEU A 113 -1.87 -8.04 3.06
CA LEU A 113 -1.38 -6.97 3.94
C LEU A 113 -1.71 -7.32 5.39
N THR A 114 -0.67 -7.55 6.18
CA THR A 114 -0.77 -7.77 7.62
C THR A 114 -0.29 -6.53 8.38
N LEU A 115 -0.91 -6.28 9.52
CA LEU A 115 -0.59 -5.16 10.40
C LEU A 115 -0.27 -5.75 11.76
N ASP A 116 0.89 -5.40 12.32
CA ASP A 116 1.27 -5.81 13.67
C ASP A 116 0.98 -4.66 14.64
N PRO A 117 -0.08 -4.77 15.47
CA PRO A 117 -0.55 -3.67 16.30
C PRO A 117 0.22 -3.56 17.63
N LYS A 118 0.57 -2.34 17.98
CA LYS A 118 1.04 -1.96 19.32
C LYS A 118 0.20 -0.81 19.84
N THR A 119 -0.58 -1.08 20.88
CA THR A 119 -1.48 -0.10 21.48
C THR A 119 -0.81 0.63 22.64
N LYS A 120 -1.12 1.92 22.77
CA LYS A 120 -0.76 2.73 23.93
C LYS A 120 -1.87 3.70 24.27
N HIS A 121 -2.36 3.59 25.50
CA HIS A 121 -3.35 4.47 26.07
C HIS A 121 -2.72 5.73 26.69
N VAL A 122 -3.26 6.92 26.39
CA VAL A 122 -2.78 8.19 26.97
C VAL A 122 -3.96 9.08 27.39
N TRP A 123 -4.18 9.18 28.70
CA TRP A 123 -5.17 10.10 29.27
C TRP A 123 -4.86 11.56 28.94
N THR A 124 -5.80 12.26 28.33
CA THR A 124 -5.76 13.72 28.15
C THR A 124 -6.50 14.44 29.28
N LYS A 125 -7.58 13.83 29.79
CA LYS A 125 -8.27 14.24 31.02
C LYS A 125 -8.58 13.02 31.87
N LYS A 126 -7.87 12.89 32.99
CA LYS A 126 -8.03 11.77 33.92
C LYS A 126 -9.41 11.79 34.60
N PRO A 127 -10.06 10.62 34.76
CA PRO A 127 -11.35 10.48 35.44
C PRO A 127 -11.16 10.67 36.96
N LYS A 128 -11.46 11.87 37.47
CA LYS A 128 -11.34 12.22 38.89
C LYS A 128 -12.65 12.81 39.41
N THR A 129 -12.99 12.51 40.65
CA THR A 129 -14.23 12.98 41.27
C THR A 129 -14.03 13.29 42.75
N LEU A 130 -14.92 14.11 43.33
CA LEU A 130 -14.90 14.43 44.76
C LEU A 130 -15.68 13.36 45.54
N CYS A 131 -15.14 12.97 46.69
CA CYS A 131 -15.85 12.14 47.67
C CYS A 131 -17.11 12.86 48.18
N VAL A 132 -18.28 12.23 48.01
CA VAL A 132 -19.58 12.75 48.51
C VAL A 132 -19.60 12.83 50.05
N LEU A 133 -18.86 11.96 50.74
CA LEU A 133 -18.66 12.06 52.18
C LEU A 133 -17.62 13.16 52.47
N ARG A 134 -18.12 14.36 52.77
CA ARG A 134 -17.41 15.55 53.28
C ARG A 134 -16.55 16.38 52.30
N ASN A 135 -16.58 16.16 50.98
CA ASN A 135 -15.78 16.94 50.00
C ASN A 135 -14.25 16.95 50.28
N LEU A 136 -13.75 16.04 51.12
CA LEU A 136 -12.38 16.08 51.65
C LEU A 136 -11.38 15.21 50.88
N CYS A 137 -11.81 14.48 49.84
CA CYS A 137 -10.91 13.67 49.02
C CYS A 137 -11.26 13.67 47.53
N ILE A 138 -10.21 13.59 46.70
CA ILE A 138 -10.30 13.32 45.26
C ILE A 138 -10.13 11.81 45.06
N LEU A 139 -11.12 11.16 44.45
CA LEU A 139 -11.05 9.74 44.09
C LEU A 139 -10.63 9.59 42.62
N PRO A 140 -9.47 8.97 42.35
CA PRO A 140 -9.13 8.52 41.01
C PRO A 140 -10.05 7.36 40.61
N LEU A 141 -10.72 7.48 39.46
CA LEU A 141 -11.55 6.41 38.88
C LEU A 141 -10.84 5.63 37.78
N GLU A 142 -9.57 5.92 37.50
CA GLU A 142 -8.74 5.26 36.50
C GLU A 142 -8.74 3.74 36.68
N GLY A 143 -8.49 3.26 37.90
CA GLY A 143 -8.44 1.83 38.19
C GLY A 143 -9.79 1.12 37.99
N ALA A 144 -10.90 1.82 38.20
CA ALA A 144 -12.24 1.26 37.99
C ALA A 144 -12.59 1.14 36.49
N LEU A 145 -11.99 1.99 35.66
CA LEU A 145 -12.21 2.06 34.22
C LEU A 145 -11.19 1.25 33.41
N LYS A 146 -10.01 1.00 33.98
CA LYS A 146 -8.85 0.38 33.30
C LYS A 146 -9.22 -0.86 32.48
N GLU A 147 -9.75 -1.90 33.13
CA GLU A 147 -10.10 -3.16 32.45
C GLU A 147 -11.14 -2.98 31.34
N ARG A 148 -12.05 -2.01 31.48
CA ARG A 148 -13.09 -1.76 30.48
C ARG A 148 -12.54 -1.00 29.28
N ILE A 149 -11.68 -0.02 29.53
CA ILE A 149 -11.01 0.74 28.49
C ILE A 149 -10.07 -0.17 27.70
N GLU A 150 -9.26 -1.00 28.36
CA GLU A 150 -8.38 -1.98 27.70
C GLU A 150 -9.17 -2.94 26.77
N LYS A 151 -10.34 -3.42 27.20
CA LYS A 151 -11.21 -4.26 26.34
C LYS A 151 -11.80 -3.51 25.14
N ILE A 152 -12.05 -2.21 25.27
CA ILE A 152 -12.54 -1.41 24.15
C ILE A 152 -11.40 -1.06 23.20
N GLU A 153 -10.22 -0.76 23.73
CA GLU A 153 -9.00 -0.58 22.95
C GLU A 153 -8.71 -1.81 22.08
N GLU A 154 -8.78 -3.01 22.65
CA GLU A 154 -8.61 -4.26 21.89
C GLU A 154 -9.66 -4.40 20.77
N LYS A 155 -10.93 -4.08 21.05
CA LYS A 155 -12.00 -4.11 20.05
C LYS A 155 -11.79 -3.11 18.93
N ILE A 156 -11.41 -1.87 19.27
CA ILE A 156 -11.16 -0.80 18.30
C ILE A 156 -9.95 -1.17 17.44
N SER A 157 -8.88 -1.68 18.05
CA SER A 157 -7.67 -2.11 17.33
C SER A 157 -8.00 -3.18 16.31
N LYS A 158 -8.71 -4.23 16.73
CA LYS A 158 -9.13 -5.31 15.84
C LYS A 158 -10.01 -4.83 14.69
N LYS A 159 -10.98 -3.94 14.95
CA LYS A 159 -11.82 -3.35 13.89
C LYS A 159 -11.01 -2.57 12.87
N ILE A 160 -10.02 -1.80 13.31
CA ILE A 160 -9.17 -1.00 12.43
C ILE A 160 -8.24 -1.90 11.61
N GLU A 161 -7.65 -2.91 12.25
CA GLU A 161 -6.82 -3.93 11.58
C GLU A 161 -7.57 -4.68 10.48
N GLU A 162 -8.85 -5.01 10.68
CA GLU A 162 -9.67 -5.70 9.67
C GLU A 162 -10.04 -4.80 8.47
N LYS A 163 -9.90 -3.47 8.58
CA LYS A 163 -10.38 -2.52 7.55
C LYS A 163 -9.30 -1.83 6.75
N ILE A 164 -8.09 -1.67 7.29
CA ILE A 164 -6.95 -1.14 6.53
C ILE A 164 -6.52 -2.06 5.36
N PRO A 165 -6.62 -3.41 5.43
CA PRO A 165 -6.26 -4.30 4.32
C PRO A 165 -7.12 -4.16 3.06
N ASP A 166 -8.22 -3.39 3.05
CA ASP A 166 -9.02 -3.10 1.85
C ASP A 166 -8.25 -2.28 0.79
N ILE A 167 -6.97 -1.94 1.02
CA ILE A 167 -6.13 -1.32 0.00
C ILE A 167 -5.90 -2.33 -1.13
N LYS A 168 -6.47 -2.04 -2.29
CA LYS A 168 -6.48 -2.88 -3.50
C LYS A 168 -5.13 -2.96 -4.23
N PHE A 169 -4.06 -3.26 -3.50
CA PHE A 169 -2.70 -3.40 -4.03
C PHE A 169 -2.64 -4.49 -5.10
N LYS A 170 -3.21 -5.65 -4.80
CA LYS A 170 -3.20 -6.81 -5.68
C LYS A 170 -3.93 -6.54 -6.99
N GLU A 171 -5.10 -5.92 -6.93
CA GLU A 171 -5.91 -5.61 -8.10
C GLU A 171 -5.20 -4.62 -9.03
N LYS A 172 -4.61 -3.55 -8.48
CA LYS A 172 -3.88 -2.57 -9.29
C LYS A 172 -2.61 -3.14 -9.92
N ILE A 173 -1.89 -4.02 -9.21
CA ILE A 173 -0.74 -4.70 -9.81
C ILE A 173 -1.19 -5.75 -10.83
N LYS A 174 -2.29 -6.45 -10.58
CA LYS A 174 -2.86 -7.42 -11.54
C LYS A 174 -3.17 -6.76 -12.88
N GLU A 175 -3.79 -5.58 -12.86
CA GLU A 175 -4.08 -4.81 -14.08
C GLU A 175 -2.79 -4.48 -14.87
N LYS A 176 -1.75 -3.99 -14.18
CA LYS A 176 -0.46 -3.71 -14.81
C LYS A 176 0.25 -4.98 -15.30
N TRP A 177 0.16 -6.08 -14.56
CA TRP A 177 0.70 -7.38 -14.94
C TRP A 177 0.05 -7.95 -16.21
N GLU A 178 -1.26 -7.82 -16.33
CA GLU A 178 -2.01 -8.24 -17.52
C GLU A 178 -1.69 -7.33 -18.71
N SER A 179 -1.59 -6.02 -18.49
CA SER A 179 -1.23 -5.03 -19.52
C SER A 179 0.18 -5.23 -20.07
N LEU A 180 1.17 -5.53 -19.23
CA LEU A 180 2.56 -5.77 -19.65
C LEU A 180 2.69 -6.94 -20.64
N GLN A 181 1.79 -7.93 -20.55
CA GLN A 181 1.79 -9.10 -21.41
C GLN A 181 1.13 -8.86 -22.77
N GLN A 182 0.45 -7.72 -22.96
CA GLN A 182 -0.18 -7.40 -24.24
C GLN A 182 0.87 -6.93 -25.25
N PRO A 183 0.81 -7.41 -26.52
CA PRO A 183 1.68 -6.92 -27.57
C PRO A 183 1.45 -5.42 -27.79
N LYS A 184 2.50 -4.61 -27.68
CA LYS A 184 2.47 -3.18 -28.01
C LYS A 184 3.08 -2.96 -29.40
N LYS A 185 2.29 -2.42 -30.33
CA LYS A 185 2.79 -2.00 -31.64
C LYS A 185 3.69 -0.77 -31.46
N ILE A 186 4.95 -0.86 -31.89
CA ILE A 186 5.93 0.23 -31.79
C ILE A 186 6.09 0.99 -33.11
N SER A 187 6.04 0.28 -34.24
CA SER A 187 6.28 0.89 -35.56
C SER A 187 5.71 0.05 -36.70
N GLY A 188 5.69 0.61 -37.91
CA GLY A 188 5.35 -0.06 -39.16
C GLY A 188 3.86 -0.10 -39.51
N ASN A 189 3.56 -0.56 -40.72
CA ASN A 189 2.23 -0.83 -41.25
C ASN A 189 2.22 -2.16 -42.00
N GLY A 190 1.16 -2.94 -41.88
CA GLY A 190 1.01 -4.23 -42.56
C GLY A 190 2.07 -5.26 -42.14
N SER A 191 2.75 -5.88 -43.11
CA SER A 191 3.76 -6.93 -42.83
C SER A 191 5.06 -6.44 -42.19
N TYR A 192 5.18 -5.13 -41.93
CA TYR A 192 6.35 -4.49 -41.30
C TYR A 192 6.07 -4.00 -39.89
N GLU A 193 4.91 -4.36 -39.33
CA GLU A 193 4.58 -3.98 -37.97
C GLU A 193 5.52 -4.66 -36.97
N LEU A 194 6.16 -3.84 -36.14
CA LEU A 194 7.02 -4.29 -35.05
C LEU A 194 6.21 -4.26 -33.77
N TYR A 195 6.02 -5.44 -33.20
CA TYR A 195 5.38 -5.62 -31.91
C TYR A 195 6.42 -5.91 -30.83
N LEU A 196 6.30 -5.23 -29.70
CA LEU A 196 7.01 -5.53 -28.47
C LEU A 196 6.10 -6.34 -27.55
N MET A 197 6.64 -7.43 -27.01
CA MET A 197 5.97 -8.29 -26.07
C MET A 197 6.87 -8.45 -24.85
N PHE A 198 6.30 -8.41 -23.65
CA PHE A 198 7.01 -8.71 -22.41
C PHE A 198 6.41 -9.95 -21.76
N SER A 199 7.23 -10.98 -21.58
CA SER A 199 6.83 -12.22 -20.91
C SER A 199 7.37 -12.22 -19.48
N PRO A 200 6.56 -11.81 -18.48
CA PRO A 200 7.00 -11.79 -17.10
C PRO A 200 7.17 -13.22 -16.57
N THR A 201 8.19 -13.43 -15.75
CA THR A 201 8.56 -14.74 -15.19
C THR A 201 8.56 -14.73 -13.67
N GLY A 202 8.56 -13.55 -13.04
CA GLY A 202 8.52 -13.44 -11.59
C GLY A 202 8.18 -12.04 -11.11
N ILE A 203 7.79 -11.96 -9.84
CA ILE A 203 7.50 -10.71 -9.16
C ILE A 203 8.11 -10.73 -7.76
N GLY A 204 8.55 -9.58 -7.26
CA GLY A 204 9.11 -9.38 -5.93
C GLY A 204 8.76 -8.00 -5.41
N HIS A 205 9.11 -7.69 -4.16
CA HIS A 205 8.90 -6.36 -3.59
C HIS A 205 9.98 -5.99 -2.58
N THR A 206 10.22 -4.70 -2.36
CA THR A 206 11.26 -4.22 -1.44
C THR A 206 10.82 -4.17 0.02
N GLY A 207 9.52 -4.32 0.27
CA GLY A 207 8.89 -4.17 1.57
C GLY A 207 8.31 -2.77 1.76
N ILE A 208 7.13 -2.73 2.41
CA ILE A 208 6.41 -1.49 2.65
C ILE A 208 7.21 -0.59 3.59
N LYS A 209 7.34 0.67 3.19
CA LYS A 209 7.88 1.76 3.99
C LYS A 209 6.79 2.78 4.33
N VAL A 210 6.83 3.34 5.54
CA VAL A 210 5.99 4.47 5.95
C VAL A 210 6.88 5.70 5.98
N ILE A 211 6.73 6.58 4.99
CA ILE A 211 7.58 7.76 4.83
C ILE A 211 6.81 8.86 4.08
N ASP A 212 7.02 10.12 4.47
CA ASP A 212 6.40 11.30 3.86
C ASP A 212 4.86 11.23 3.89
N GLY A 213 4.29 10.69 4.97
CA GLY A 213 2.84 10.53 5.11
C GLY A 213 2.22 9.50 4.16
N LYS A 214 3.02 8.59 3.59
CA LYS A 214 2.57 7.56 2.65
C LYS A 214 3.09 6.17 3.00
N LEU A 215 2.34 5.16 2.61
CA LEU A 215 2.84 3.79 2.45
C LEU A 215 3.48 3.69 1.07
N LYS A 216 4.78 3.39 1.02
CA LYS A 216 5.56 3.23 -0.21
C LYS A 216 6.08 1.81 -0.31
N ASP A 217 5.88 1.15 -1.44
CA ASP A 217 6.60 -0.10 -1.78
C ASP A 217 7.11 0.00 -3.21
N LYS A 218 8.07 -0.84 -3.56
CA LYS A 218 8.54 -1.02 -4.93
C LYS A 218 8.30 -2.46 -5.33
N ILE A 219 7.46 -2.66 -6.33
CA ILE A 219 7.16 -3.98 -6.89
C ILE A 219 8.07 -4.23 -8.08
N LEU A 220 8.90 -5.25 -8.01
CA LEU A 220 9.79 -5.69 -9.06
C LEU A 220 9.11 -6.75 -9.91
N ILE A 221 8.98 -6.53 -11.22
CA ILE A 221 8.55 -7.52 -12.21
C ILE A 221 9.76 -7.89 -13.06
N ILE A 222 10.10 -9.17 -13.12
CA ILE A 222 11.19 -9.71 -13.94
C ILE A 222 10.56 -10.43 -15.14
N GLY A 223 11.17 -10.32 -16.31
CA GLY A 223 10.67 -10.99 -17.49
C GLY A 223 11.63 -10.97 -18.67
N SER A 224 11.11 -11.39 -19.81
CA SER A 224 11.83 -11.46 -21.07
C SER A 224 11.09 -10.63 -22.12
N PRO A 225 11.59 -9.44 -22.50
CA PRO A 225 11.06 -8.71 -23.62
C PRO A 225 11.48 -9.40 -24.92
N THR A 226 10.61 -9.35 -25.91
CA THR A 226 10.88 -9.83 -27.26
C THR A 226 10.26 -8.85 -28.25
N ALA A 227 10.92 -8.65 -29.39
CA ALA A 227 10.39 -7.84 -30.47
C ALA A 227 10.31 -8.68 -31.75
N LYS A 228 9.13 -8.67 -32.39
CA LYS A 228 8.84 -9.49 -33.56
C LYS A 228 8.15 -8.65 -34.64
N PHE A 229 8.54 -8.90 -35.88
CA PHE A 229 7.91 -8.33 -37.06
C PHE A 229 6.75 -9.23 -37.55
N GLY A 230 5.67 -8.63 -38.00
CA GLY A 230 4.53 -9.32 -38.61
C GLY A 230 3.28 -9.30 -37.75
N GLU A 231 2.48 -10.36 -37.79
CA GLU A 231 1.18 -10.41 -37.12
C GLU A 231 1.29 -10.50 -35.59
N GLN A 232 0.30 -9.90 -34.92
CA GLN A 232 0.15 -9.94 -33.48
C GLN A 232 -0.13 -11.39 -33.03
N ASP A 233 0.81 -11.98 -32.29
CA ASP A 233 0.57 -13.28 -31.66
C ASP A 233 -0.56 -13.12 -30.61
N LYS A 234 -1.55 -14.02 -30.64
CA LYS A 234 -2.53 -14.12 -29.55
C LYS A 234 -1.83 -14.72 -28.34
N ILE A 235 -1.68 -13.95 -27.28
CA ILE A 235 -1.08 -14.40 -26.02
C ILE A 235 -2.20 -14.65 -25.02
N ASN A 236 -2.09 -15.77 -24.30
CA ASN A 236 -2.85 -15.99 -23.08
C ASN A 236 -2.02 -15.46 -21.91
N PRO A 237 -2.43 -14.37 -21.24
CA PRO A 237 -1.67 -13.82 -20.12
C PRO A 237 -1.53 -14.87 -19.01
N SER A 238 -0.31 -15.00 -18.49
CA SER A 238 -0.05 -15.74 -17.28
C SER A 238 -0.71 -15.02 -16.08
N PRO A 239 -1.28 -15.78 -15.12
CA PRO A 239 -1.86 -15.19 -13.92
C PRO A 239 -0.77 -14.54 -13.05
N LEU A 240 -1.15 -13.52 -12.29
CA LEU A 240 -0.27 -12.86 -11.32
C LEU A 240 0.21 -13.87 -10.26
N PRO A 241 1.53 -14.14 -10.13
CA PRO A 241 2.05 -15.09 -9.15
C PRO A 241 2.15 -14.46 -7.74
N SER A 242 2.46 -15.29 -6.75
CA SER A 242 2.92 -14.84 -5.43
C SER A 242 4.30 -14.17 -5.54
N PHE A 243 4.66 -13.34 -4.56
CA PHE A 243 5.99 -12.74 -4.51
C PHE A 243 7.08 -13.79 -4.31
N GLY A 244 8.15 -13.67 -5.10
CA GLY A 244 9.42 -14.33 -4.88
C GLY A 244 10.38 -13.46 -4.07
N LYS A 245 11.64 -13.92 -3.98
CA LYS A 245 12.67 -13.20 -3.23
C LYS A 245 12.98 -11.83 -3.84
N ALA A 246 13.00 -10.81 -2.98
CA ALA A 246 13.40 -9.46 -3.34
C ALA A 246 14.85 -9.42 -3.84
N GLN A 247 15.10 -8.59 -4.86
CA GLN A 247 16.44 -8.24 -5.32
C GLN A 247 16.61 -6.72 -5.21
N HIS A 248 17.80 -6.29 -4.77
CA HIS A 248 18.16 -4.88 -4.81
C HIS A 248 18.55 -4.50 -6.23
N LEU A 249 17.95 -3.42 -6.74
CA LEU A 249 18.17 -2.94 -8.10
C LEU A 249 18.50 -1.44 -8.09
N LYS A 250 19.37 -1.05 -9.00
CA LYS A 250 19.90 0.31 -9.11
C LYS A 250 18.98 1.24 -9.91
N ASN A 251 18.31 0.72 -10.94
CA ASN A 251 17.38 1.47 -11.77
C ASN A 251 15.93 1.04 -11.51
N ASP A 252 14.96 1.84 -11.94
CA ASP A 252 13.55 1.43 -11.89
C ASP A 252 13.18 0.54 -13.09
N PHE A 253 13.97 0.53 -14.16
CA PHE A 253 13.89 -0.54 -15.16
C PHE A 253 15.23 -0.79 -15.84
N ASN A 254 15.39 -2.03 -16.32
CA ASN A 254 16.42 -2.43 -17.26
C ASN A 254 15.75 -3.36 -18.27
N ILE A 255 15.88 -3.10 -19.56
CA ILE A 255 15.16 -3.84 -20.59
C ILE A 255 16.16 -4.23 -21.68
N ASN A 256 16.39 -5.54 -21.81
CA ASN A 256 17.29 -6.16 -22.78
C ASN A 256 16.48 -6.84 -23.88
N ILE A 257 16.32 -6.17 -25.02
CA ILE A 257 15.45 -6.62 -26.11
C ILE A 257 16.29 -7.20 -27.24
N PRO A 258 16.16 -8.50 -27.54
CA PRO A 258 16.65 -9.06 -28.80
C PRO A 258 15.62 -8.77 -29.91
N ILE A 259 15.97 -7.88 -30.83
CA ILE A 259 15.19 -7.66 -32.05
C ILE A 259 15.68 -8.65 -33.10
N ARG A 260 14.80 -9.57 -33.50
CA ARG A 260 15.09 -10.53 -34.58
C ARG A 260 14.44 -10.06 -35.88
N MET A 261 15.24 -9.98 -36.94
CA MET A 261 14.76 -9.63 -38.27
C MET A 261 15.33 -10.57 -39.33
N THR A 262 14.48 -10.96 -40.26
CA THR A 262 14.92 -11.70 -41.45
C THR A 262 15.70 -10.76 -42.38
N LYS A 263 16.57 -11.31 -43.23
CA LYS A 263 17.23 -10.53 -44.30
C LYS A 263 16.25 -9.74 -45.16
N LYS A 264 15.06 -10.31 -45.43
CA LYS A 264 13.99 -9.64 -46.19
C LYS A 264 13.48 -8.41 -45.45
N HIS A 265 13.22 -8.50 -44.14
CA HIS A 265 12.79 -7.36 -43.34
C HIS A 265 13.88 -6.27 -43.26
N LEU A 266 15.14 -6.66 -43.09
CA LEU A 266 16.26 -5.70 -43.09
C LEU A 266 16.40 -4.98 -44.42
N LEU A 267 16.42 -5.71 -45.54
CA LEU A 267 16.52 -5.13 -46.89
C LEU A 267 15.34 -4.18 -47.17
N ASN A 268 14.13 -4.58 -46.80
CA ASN A 268 12.95 -3.73 -47.00
C ASN A 268 12.98 -2.48 -46.11
N ALA A 269 13.46 -2.57 -44.86
CA ALA A 269 13.62 -1.42 -43.97
C ALA A 269 14.71 -0.44 -44.47
N LEU A 270 15.82 -0.95 -44.99
CA LEU A 270 16.87 -0.14 -45.60
C LEU A 270 16.35 0.56 -46.87
N ASN A 271 15.61 -0.15 -47.72
CA ASN A 271 15.00 0.41 -48.92
C ASN A 271 13.96 1.50 -48.57
N ALA A 272 13.10 1.26 -47.57
CA ALA A 272 12.14 2.25 -47.10
C ALA A 272 12.80 3.50 -46.49
N LYS A 273 13.94 3.36 -45.79
CA LYS A 273 14.71 4.50 -45.27
C LYS A 273 15.44 5.27 -46.37
N MET A 274 15.90 4.61 -47.41
CA MET A 274 16.47 5.28 -48.59
C MET A 274 15.40 6.10 -49.33
N ASP A 275 14.14 5.63 -49.33
CA ASP A 275 12.99 6.41 -49.83
C ASP A 275 12.54 7.54 -48.88
N GLN A 276 12.86 7.45 -47.58
CA GLN A 276 12.47 8.42 -46.53
C GLN A 276 13.62 9.34 -46.07
N SER A 277 14.50 9.79 -46.98
CA SER A 277 15.58 10.75 -46.68
C SER A 277 15.13 12.16 -46.24
N VAL A 278 13.92 12.30 -45.68
CA VAL A 278 13.49 13.40 -44.83
C VAL A 278 12.56 12.79 -43.77
N LEU A 279 12.94 12.83 -42.49
CA LEU A 279 12.09 13.20 -41.34
C LEU A 279 12.70 12.70 -40.02
N GLY A 280 12.90 13.66 -39.12
CA GLY A 280 13.48 13.48 -37.79
C GLY A 280 12.67 12.54 -36.90
N VAL A 281 13.40 11.83 -36.04
CA VAL A 281 12.81 11.00 -35.00
C VAL A 281 12.85 11.78 -33.69
N ASN A 282 11.79 12.55 -33.45
CA ASN A 282 11.28 12.77 -32.11
C ASN A 282 9.85 12.25 -32.14
N LYS A 283 9.64 11.06 -31.59
CA LYS A 283 8.31 10.48 -31.48
C LYS A 283 8.09 10.14 -30.02
N ASP A 284 7.27 10.96 -29.39
CA ASP A 284 6.78 10.76 -28.04
C ASP A 284 6.23 9.34 -27.90
N ILE A 285 6.73 8.64 -26.91
CA ILE A 285 6.19 7.36 -26.46
C ILE A 285 4.90 7.74 -25.73
N GLY A 286 3.76 7.32 -26.28
CA GLY A 286 2.44 7.85 -25.94
C GLY A 286 2.11 7.89 -24.45
N GLU A 287 1.35 8.91 -24.08
CA GLU A 287 0.71 9.10 -22.78
C GLU A 287 -0.25 7.93 -22.52
N ASP A 288 0.25 6.89 -21.84
CA ASP A 288 -0.58 5.87 -21.20
C ASP A 288 -0.92 6.44 -19.80
N GLU A 289 -2.20 6.71 -19.55
CA GLU A 289 -2.67 7.39 -18.34
C GLU A 289 -2.12 6.69 -17.06
N GLY A 290 -1.29 7.43 -16.32
CA GLY A 290 -0.98 7.14 -14.91
C GLY A 290 0.45 6.73 -14.54
N VAL A 291 1.41 6.70 -15.48
CA VAL A 291 2.83 6.45 -15.16
C VAL A 291 3.78 7.25 -16.08
N ASP A 292 4.34 8.35 -15.57
CA ASP A 292 5.39 9.12 -16.27
C ASP A 292 6.76 8.46 -16.08
N GLY A 293 7.57 8.30 -17.13
CA GLY A 293 8.91 7.72 -17.04
C GLY A 293 9.92 8.41 -17.96
N TYR A 294 11.21 8.17 -17.73
CA TYR A 294 12.30 8.68 -18.58
C TYR A 294 13.34 7.61 -18.88
N ILE A 295 13.95 7.68 -20.07
CA ILE A 295 15.08 6.83 -20.47
C ILE A 295 16.38 7.58 -20.12
N SER A 296 17.23 6.98 -19.30
CA SER A 296 18.54 7.54 -18.94
C SER A 296 19.67 7.02 -19.83
N ASN A 297 19.54 5.78 -20.32
CA ASN A 297 20.50 5.15 -21.20
C ASN A 297 19.80 4.23 -22.20
N ALA A 298 20.28 4.23 -23.44
CA ALA A 298 19.87 3.29 -24.49
C ALA A 298 21.06 3.00 -25.41
N GLU A 299 21.41 1.73 -25.58
CA GLU A 299 22.56 1.31 -26.37
C GLU A 299 22.32 0.01 -27.14
N ILE A 300 23.05 -0.15 -28.24
CA ILE A 300 23.16 -1.43 -28.96
C ILE A 300 24.32 -2.20 -28.33
N LYS A 301 24.03 -3.28 -27.59
CA LYS A 301 25.04 -4.12 -26.95
C LYS A 301 25.78 -4.99 -27.96
N LYS A 302 25.03 -5.58 -28.90
CA LYS A 302 25.55 -6.57 -29.85
C LYS A 302 24.68 -6.67 -31.09
N ILE A 303 25.31 -6.93 -32.23
CA ILE A 303 24.64 -7.37 -33.46
C ILE A 303 25.25 -8.71 -33.86
N GLU A 304 24.41 -9.70 -34.14
CA GLU A 304 24.85 -11.02 -34.57
C GLU A 304 23.92 -11.64 -35.61
N ILE A 305 24.39 -12.69 -36.28
CA ILE A 305 23.61 -13.45 -37.26
C ILE A 305 23.36 -14.84 -36.68
N ILE A 306 22.09 -15.20 -36.47
CA ILE A 306 21.67 -16.50 -35.94
C ILE A 306 20.65 -17.09 -36.91
N ASN A 307 20.90 -18.31 -37.41
CA ASN A 307 19.97 -19.03 -38.29
C ASN A 307 19.45 -18.19 -39.48
N ASN A 308 20.32 -17.39 -40.10
CA ASN A 308 20.02 -16.49 -41.23
C ASN A 308 19.17 -15.24 -40.89
N ASP A 309 18.90 -15.01 -39.60
CA ASP A 309 18.32 -13.76 -39.07
C ASP A 309 19.41 -12.85 -38.51
N VAL A 310 19.20 -11.54 -38.64
CA VAL A 310 19.99 -10.53 -37.93
C VAL A 310 19.33 -10.28 -36.58
N VAL A 311 20.12 -10.38 -35.51
CA VAL A 311 19.69 -10.16 -34.14
C VAL A 311 20.41 -8.93 -33.58
N ILE A 312 19.64 -7.91 -33.20
CA ILE A 312 20.15 -6.69 -32.57
C ILE A 312 19.75 -6.74 -31.09
N HIS A 313 20.75 -6.76 -30.21
CA HIS A 313 20.54 -6.71 -28.76
C HIS A 313 20.57 -5.26 -28.30
N LEU A 314 19.41 -4.75 -27.88
CA LEU A 314 19.25 -3.42 -27.33
C LEU A 314 19.13 -3.49 -25.82
N THR A 315 19.79 -2.58 -25.12
CA THR A 315 19.59 -2.36 -23.69
C THR A 315 19.09 -0.94 -23.47
N ALA A 316 18.05 -0.78 -22.68
CA ALA A 316 17.56 0.51 -22.22
C ALA A 316 17.29 0.49 -20.71
N SER A 317 17.60 1.60 -20.03
CA SER A 317 17.34 1.77 -18.60
C SER A 317 16.88 3.19 -18.28
N GLY A 318 16.24 3.37 -17.13
CA GLY A 318 15.66 4.65 -16.75
C GLY A 318 14.85 4.63 -15.46
N GLY A 319 14.04 5.67 -15.29
CA GLY A 319 13.24 5.92 -14.08
C GLY A 319 11.73 5.92 -14.35
N ILE A 320 10.93 5.60 -13.33
CA ILE A 320 9.47 5.52 -13.38
C ILE A 320 8.85 6.32 -12.22
N SER A 321 7.81 7.10 -12.51
CA SER A 321 7.05 7.87 -11.51
C SER A 321 6.04 6.99 -10.75
N ALA A 322 5.72 7.40 -9.52
CA ALA A 322 4.88 6.65 -8.59
C ALA A 322 3.46 6.37 -9.10
N ILE A 323 3.01 5.12 -8.99
CA ILE A 323 1.60 4.73 -9.17
C ILE A 323 0.82 5.14 -7.92
N LYS A 324 -0.09 6.09 -8.08
CA LYS A 324 -0.96 6.55 -6.99
C LYS A 324 -2.11 5.57 -6.76
N LEU A 325 -2.20 5.08 -5.53
CA LEU A 325 -3.29 4.24 -5.05
C LEU A 325 -4.36 5.16 -4.45
N GLN A 326 -5.31 5.61 -5.27
CA GLN A 326 -6.53 6.28 -4.79
C GLN A 326 -7.64 5.23 -4.59
N ASN A 327 -8.41 5.39 -3.51
CA ASN A 327 -9.69 4.71 -3.35
C ASN A 327 -10.76 5.54 -4.06
N TYR A 328 -11.55 4.90 -4.91
CA TYR A 328 -12.92 5.33 -5.18
C TYR A 328 -13.83 4.75 -4.12
#